data_AF-A0A1B8FM85-F1
#
_entry.id   AF-A0A1B8FM85-F1
#
_cell.length_a   1.000
_cell.length_b   1.000
_cell.length_c   1.000
_cell.angle_alpha   90.00
_cell.angle_beta   90.00
_cell.angle_gamma   90.00
#
_symmetry.space_group_name_H-M   'P 1'
#
loop_
_entity.id
_entity.type
_entity.pdbx_description
1 polymer ?
#
loop_
_entity_poly.entity_id
_entity_poly.type
_entity_poly.pdbx_seq_one_letter_code
_entity_poly.pdbx_strand_id
1 'polypeptide(L)'
;MNQRNFATINGQQQIAEEESLRRTWWELYVVDGIMAGFWRKSEFNIHSFASDVLLPCEEATYMDAACLPKPPTVARFDNRLFEDDEMLFSSFCYRIEAARILARVLALSGARDVHQDQVQAIDNAIAGWAHHLPPAKADIIDTFGEVDEILFQAHMIIQYASLFLHFPRSNLLSTLAATANIAGGQRDIHVSPSSTQHTHAIKAMEASKPVWGIIFGIPQYYRM
;
A
#
# COMPACT_ATOMS: atom_id res chain seq x y z
N MET A 1 -16.52 10.58 -8.67
CA MET A 1 -15.74 10.59 -7.40
C MET A 1 -14.25 10.79 -7.63
N ASN A 2 -13.68 10.35 -8.75
CA ASN A 2 -12.24 10.36 -9.06
C ASN A 2 -11.65 11.69 -9.54
N GLN A 3 -12.36 12.81 -9.34
CA GLN A 3 -11.91 14.13 -9.78
C GLN A 3 -11.74 15.04 -8.57
N ARG A 4 -10.71 15.90 -8.59
CA ARG A 4 -10.40 16.85 -7.52
C ARG A 4 -11.61 17.63 -6.99
N ASN A 5 -12.43 18.14 -7.91
CA ASN A 5 -13.55 19.03 -7.57
C ASN A 5 -14.82 18.26 -7.16
N PHE A 6 -14.84 16.93 -7.26
CA PHE A 6 -16.04 16.13 -7.00
C PHE A 6 -16.56 16.33 -5.58
N ALA A 7 -15.67 16.31 -4.59
CA ALA A 7 -16.01 16.52 -3.19
C ALA A 7 -16.66 17.90 -2.97
N THR A 8 -16.06 18.97 -3.48
CA THR A 8 -16.59 20.34 -3.33
C THR A 8 -17.91 20.56 -4.04
N ILE A 9 -18.13 19.93 -5.20
CA ILE A 9 -19.41 20.03 -5.94
C ILE A 9 -20.53 19.29 -5.21
N ASN A 10 -20.25 18.14 -4.59
CA ASN A 10 -21.26 17.25 -4.03
C ASN A 10 -21.37 17.30 -2.49
N GLY A 11 -20.43 17.97 -1.82
CA GLY A 11 -20.37 18.06 -0.36
C GLY A 11 -21.25 19.15 0.24
N GLN A 12 -22.13 19.79 -0.55
CA GLN A 12 -23.16 20.72 -0.07
C GLN A 12 -22.60 21.88 0.79
N GLN A 13 -21.38 22.34 0.50
CA GLN A 13 -20.64 23.36 1.26
C GLN A 13 -20.35 22.97 2.73
N GLN A 14 -20.49 21.70 3.07
CA GLN A 14 -20.15 21.16 4.38
C GLN A 14 -18.78 20.49 4.31
N ILE A 15 -17.80 21.07 5.01
CA ILE A 15 -16.41 20.59 4.99
C ILE A 15 -16.27 19.11 5.37
N ALA A 16 -17.11 18.63 6.29
CA ALA A 16 -17.14 17.23 6.72
C ALA A 16 -17.66 16.30 5.60
N GLU A 17 -18.70 16.72 4.86
CA GLU A 17 -19.21 15.95 3.72
C GLU A 17 -18.21 15.93 2.55
N GLU A 18 -17.50 17.04 2.31
CA GLU A 18 -16.43 17.02 1.32
C GLU A 18 -15.31 16.04 1.71
N GLU A 19 -14.99 15.93 2.99
CA GLU A 19 -14.01 14.99 3.52
C GLU A 19 -14.49 13.54 3.45
N SER A 20 -15.76 13.28 3.78
CA SER A 20 -16.36 11.93 3.68
C SER A 20 -16.31 11.40 2.25
N LEU A 21 -16.55 12.26 1.26
CA LEU A 21 -16.48 11.92 -0.17
C LEU A 21 -15.05 11.61 -0.63
N ARG A 22 -14.04 12.37 -0.16
CA ARG A 22 -12.62 12.08 -0.42
C ARG A 22 -12.21 10.75 0.18
N ARG A 23 -12.56 10.51 1.45
CA ARG A 23 -12.29 9.25 2.16
C ARG A 23 -12.93 8.07 1.45
N THR A 24 -14.18 8.20 1.02
CA THR A 24 -14.89 7.14 0.28
C THR A 24 -14.19 6.79 -1.03
N TRP A 25 -13.75 7.79 -1.79
CA TRP A 25 -13.01 7.54 -3.03
C TRP A 25 -11.70 6.78 -2.78
N TRP A 26 -10.91 7.22 -1.78
CA TRP A 26 -9.65 6.56 -1.44
C TRP A 26 -9.85 5.17 -0.85
N GLU A 27 -10.94 4.93 -0.11
CA GLU A 27 -11.31 3.59 0.35
C GLU A 27 -11.60 2.67 -0.83
N LEU A 28 -12.40 3.11 -1.80
CA LEU A 28 -12.68 2.36 -3.02
C LEU A 28 -11.38 2.06 -3.79
N TYR A 29 -10.48 3.03 -3.90
CA TYR A 29 -9.16 2.83 -4.49
C TYR A 29 -8.39 1.72 -3.77
N VAL A 30 -8.20 1.83 -2.45
CA VAL A 30 -7.43 0.85 -1.66
C VAL A 30 -8.05 -0.55 -1.74
N VAL A 31 -9.36 -0.67 -1.53
CA VAL A 31 -10.08 -1.96 -1.54
C VAL A 31 -10.00 -2.62 -2.92
N ASP A 32 -10.22 -1.86 -4.00
CA ASP A 32 -10.08 -2.39 -5.37
C ASP A 32 -8.67 -2.95 -5.61
N GLY A 33 -7.63 -2.29 -5.08
CA GLY A 33 -6.23 -2.71 -5.26
C GLY A 33 -5.91 -4.00 -4.53
N ILE A 34 -6.38 -4.12 -3.30
CA ILE A 34 -6.25 -5.35 -2.50
C ILE A 34 -7.01 -6.50 -3.19
N MET A 35 -8.26 -6.24 -3.61
CA MET A 35 -9.11 -7.24 -4.28
C MET A 35 -8.54 -7.67 -5.62
N ALA A 36 -7.95 -6.77 -6.40
CA ALA A 36 -7.28 -7.10 -7.66
C ALA A 36 -6.12 -8.10 -7.44
N GLY A 37 -5.37 -7.96 -6.34
CA GLY A 37 -4.33 -8.91 -5.94
C GLY A 37 -4.86 -10.31 -5.62
N PHE A 38 -5.97 -10.40 -4.88
CA PHE A 38 -6.57 -11.67 -4.48
C PHE A 38 -7.32 -12.39 -5.62
N TRP A 39 -8.15 -11.67 -6.38
CA TRP A 39 -9.14 -12.27 -7.27
C TRP A 39 -8.68 -12.41 -8.72
N ARG A 40 -7.53 -11.84 -9.11
CA ARG A 40 -6.93 -11.93 -10.46
C ARG A 40 -7.82 -11.46 -11.63
N LYS A 41 -8.97 -10.88 -11.32
CA LYS A 41 -9.91 -10.33 -12.28
C LYS A 41 -9.81 -8.82 -12.20
N SER A 42 -8.85 -8.23 -12.89
CA SER A 42 -8.81 -6.78 -13.05
C SER A 42 -9.10 -6.45 -14.51
N GLU A 43 -10.36 -6.64 -14.90
CA GLU A 43 -10.95 -5.80 -15.96
C GLU A 43 -11.31 -4.41 -15.42
N PHE A 44 -11.35 -4.27 -14.08
CA PHE A 44 -11.60 -3.01 -13.40
C PHE A 44 -10.28 -2.37 -12.97
N ASN A 45 -9.98 -1.22 -13.56
CA ASN A 45 -8.65 -0.62 -13.57
C ASN A 45 -8.68 0.77 -12.89
N ILE A 46 -9.29 0.86 -11.69
CA ILE A 46 -9.34 2.13 -10.93
C ILE A 46 -7.91 2.67 -10.70
N HIS A 47 -6.95 1.76 -10.56
CA HIS A 47 -5.53 2.03 -10.36
C HIS A 47 -4.78 2.58 -11.56
N SER A 48 -5.33 2.46 -12.77
CA SER A 48 -4.67 2.96 -13.99
C SER A 48 -4.75 4.47 -14.15
N PHE A 49 -5.58 5.16 -13.35
CA PHE A 49 -5.76 6.60 -13.46
C PHE A 49 -5.01 7.34 -12.35
N ALA A 50 -4.21 8.34 -12.74
CA ALA A 50 -3.72 9.34 -11.82
C ALA A 50 -4.93 10.11 -11.26
N SER A 51 -5.34 9.76 -10.04
CA SER A 51 -6.40 10.45 -9.32
C SER A 51 -5.85 11.78 -8.78
N ASP A 52 -6.50 12.89 -9.12
CA ASP A 52 -6.21 14.23 -8.61
C ASP A 52 -7.04 14.57 -7.35
N VAL A 53 -7.80 13.61 -6.84
CA VAL A 53 -8.53 13.71 -5.57
C VAL A 53 -7.55 14.02 -4.44
N LEU A 54 -7.92 15.00 -3.61
CA LEU A 54 -7.08 15.45 -2.50
C LEU A 54 -7.01 14.39 -1.39
N LEU A 55 -5.93 14.43 -0.63
CA LEU A 55 -5.64 13.43 0.39
C LEU A 55 -6.48 13.68 1.66
N PRO A 56 -6.94 12.62 2.34
CA PRO A 56 -7.72 12.75 3.57
C PRO A 56 -6.91 13.31 4.74
N CYS A 57 -7.62 13.91 5.71
CA CYS A 57 -7.06 14.32 7.00
C CYS A 57 -7.05 13.15 8.01
N GLU A 58 -6.47 13.38 9.20
CA GLU A 58 -6.46 12.39 10.29
C GLU A 58 -7.85 12.10 10.85
N GLU A 59 -8.03 10.89 11.40
CA GLU A 59 -9.30 10.46 12.00
C GLU A 59 -9.76 11.40 13.13
N ALA A 60 -8.86 11.72 14.05
CA ALA A 60 -9.16 12.65 15.14
C ALA A 60 -9.61 14.03 14.64
N THR A 61 -8.98 14.52 13.56
CA THR A 61 -9.33 15.80 12.94
C THR A 61 -10.68 15.76 12.24
N TYR A 62 -11.01 14.64 11.58
CA TYR A 62 -12.33 14.43 11.00
C TYR A 62 -13.43 14.39 12.07
N MET A 63 -13.16 13.70 13.19
CA MET A 63 -14.12 13.56 14.28
C MET A 63 -14.39 14.85 15.06
N ASP A 64 -13.38 15.71 15.22
CA ASP A 64 -13.54 17.00 15.87
C ASP A 64 -14.45 17.95 15.05
N ALA A 65 -14.47 17.81 13.72
CA ALA A 65 -15.32 18.52 12.76
C ALA A 65 -15.29 20.07 12.82
N ALA A 66 -14.55 20.66 13.77
CA ALA A 66 -14.53 22.10 14.03
C ALA A 66 -13.52 22.84 13.14
N CYS A 67 -12.40 22.21 12.78
CA CYS A 67 -11.38 22.83 11.93
C CYS A 67 -10.66 21.80 11.06
N LEU A 68 -11.27 21.45 9.92
CA LEU A 68 -10.59 20.60 8.93
C LEU A 68 -9.48 21.38 8.21
N PRO A 69 -8.24 20.87 8.18
CA PRO A 69 -7.15 21.51 7.45
C PRO A 69 -7.44 21.47 5.95
N LYS A 70 -6.79 22.37 5.20
CA LYS A 70 -6.84 22.32 3.75
C LYS A 70 -6.24 20.99 3.26
N PRO A 71 -6.99 20.16 2.52
CA PRO A 71 -6.52 18.83 2.15
C PRO A 71 -5.34 18.93 1.15
N PRO A 72 -4.23 18.20 1.39
CA PRO A 72 -3.05 18.27 0.53
C PRO A 72 -3.26 17.51 -0.79
N THR A 73 -2.50 17.88 -1.80
CA THR A 73 -2.46 17.14 -3.08
C THR A 73 -1.51 15.96 -3.02
N VAL A 74 -1.77 14.92 -3.80
CA VAL A 74 -0.84 13.79 -4.00
C VAL A 74 0.57 14.27 -4.39
N ALA A 75 0.69 15.22 -5.31
CA ALA A 75 1.99 15.77 -5.73
C ALA A 75 2.76 16.45 -4.59
N ARG A 76 2.05 17.06 -3.63
CA ARG A 76 2.67 17.67 -2.44
C ARG A 76 3.22 16.58 -1.52
N PHE A 77 2.43 15.55 -1.28
CA PHE A 77 2.87 14.38 -0.51
C PHE A 77 4.06 13.65 -1.16
N ASP A 78 4.05 13.51 -2.49
CA ASP A 78 5.16 12.87 -3.23
C ASP A 78 6.47 13.69 -3.11
N ASN A 79 6.37 15.02 -2.94
CA ASN A 79 7.53 15.91 -2.75
C ASN A 79 7.92 16.16 -1.29
N ARG A 80 7.30 15.47 -0.32
CA ARG A 80 7.48 15.72 1.13
C ARG A 80 8.92 15.69 1.63
N LEU A 81 9.80 14.92 0.98
CA LEU A 81 11.21 14.81 1.35
C LEU A 81 12.06 16.03 0.95
N PHE A 82 11.51 16.89 0.10
CA PHE A 82 12.17 18.10 -0.42
C PHE A 82 11.53 19.39 0.11
N GLU A 83 10.47 19.30 0.92
CA GLU A 83 9.88 20.46 1.59
C GLU A 83 10.64 20.73 2.91
N ASP A 84 10.95 22.00 3.18
CA ASP A 84 11.64 22.43 4.40
C ASP A 84 10.72 22.41 5.64
N ASP A 85 9.40 22.39 5.42
CA ASP A 85 8.40 22.33 6.50
C ASP A 85 8.11 20.86 6.87
N GLU A 86 8.21 20.54 8.16
CA GLU A 86 7.82 19.24 8.72
C GLU A 86 6.28 19.10 8.72
N MET A 87 5.70 18.91 7.54
CA MET A 87 4.26 18.70 7.39
C MET A 87 3.88 17.28 7.81
N LEU A 88 3.05 17.16 8.84
CA LEU A 88 2.49 15.89 9.27
C LEU A 88 1.33 15.49 8.35
N PHE A 89 1.59 14.51 7.49
CA PHE A 89 0.57 13.87 6.67
C PHE A 89 -0.19 12.81 7.46
N SER A 90 -1.47 12.63 7.11
CA SER A 90 -2.33 11.67 7.78
C SER A 90 -1.91 10.22 7.53
N SER A 91 -2.31 9.29 8.40
CA SER A 91 -2.09 7.86 8.17
C SER A 91 -2.75 7.35 6.89
N PHE A 92 -3.84 8.00 6.46
CA PHE A 92 -4.47 7.75 5.16
C PHE A 92 -3.53 8.02 3.99
N CYS A 93 -2.69 9.06 4.05
CA CYS A 93 -1.73 9.38 2.99
C CYS A 93 -0.74 8.22 2.78
N TYR A 94 -0.22 7.66 3.87
CA TYR A 94 0.72 6.52 3.82
C TYR A 94 0.03 5.22 3.39
N ARG A 95 -1.24 4.99 3.78
CA ARG A 95 -2.05 3.86 3.28
C ARG A 95 -2.29 3.96 1.77
N ILE A 96 -2.58 5.15 1.27
CA ILE A 96 -2.76 5.44 -0.16
C ILE A 96 -1.44 5.21 -0.92
N GLU A 97 -0.31 5.65 -0.40
CA GLU A 97 1.01 5.40 -0.99
C GLU A 97 1.30 3.89 -1.07
N ALA A 98 1.05 3.15 0.00
CA ALA A 98 1.19 1.70 0.01
C ALA A 98 0.32 1.03 -1.07
N ALA A 99 -0.94 1.46 -1.22
CA ALA A 99 -1.83 0.97 -2.26
C ALA A 99 -1.34 1.33 -3.67
N ARG A 100 -0.77 2.52 -3.89
CA ARG A 100 -0.14 2.92 -5.16
C ARG A 100 1.08 2.04 -5.48
N ILE A 101 1.88 1.67 -4.48
CA ILE A 101 2.99 0.72 -4.65
C ILE A 101 2.47 -0.66 -5.03
N LEU A 102 1.44 -1.16 -4.34
CA LEU A 102 0.78 -2.43 -4.68
C LEU A 102 0.24 -2.42 -6.12
N ALA A 103 -0.41 -1.34 -6.55
CA ALA A 103 -0.90 -1.19 -7.92
C ALA A 103 0.23 -1.32 -8.97
N ARG A 104 1.42 -0.76 -8.70
CA ARG A 104 2.60 -0.91 -9.56
C ARG A 104 3.05 -2.38 -9.65
N VAL A 105 3.00 -3.14 -8.55
CA VAL A 105 3.32 -4.58 -8.52
C VAL A 105 2.32 -5.37 -9.39
N LEU A 106 1.03 -5.07 -9.27
CA LEU A 106 -0.03 -5.75 -10.04
C LEU A 106 0.06 -5.44 -11.54
N ALA A 107 0.31 -4.19 -11.90
CA ALA A 107 0.52 -3.79 -13.30
C ALA A 107 1.71 -4.54 -13.93
N LEU A 108 2.79 -4.70 -13.18
CA LEU A 108 3.98 -5.43 -13.62
C LEU A 108 3.72 -6.93 -13.79
N SER A 109 2.78 -7.49 -13.01
CA SER A 109 2.37 -8.90 -13.12
C SER A 109 1.47 -9.19 -14.34
N GLY A 110 0.85 -8.16 -14.91
CA GLY A 110 0.07 -8.24 -16.16
C GLY A 110 0.87 -7.90 -17.43
N ALA A 111 2.09 -7.38 -17.30
CA ALA A 111 2.93 -6.99 -18.44
C ALA A 111 3.49 -8.22 -19.17
N ARG A 112 3.61 -8.12 -20.51
CA ARG A 112 4.22 -9.18 -21.35
C ARG A 112 5.73 -9.24 -21.22
N ASP A 113 6.36 -8.07 -21.10
CA ASP A 113 7.81 -7.90 -20.93
C ASP A 113 8.07 -7.17 -19.61
N VAL A 114 8.74 -7.86 -18.69
CA VAL A 114 9.10 -7.31 -17.38
C VAL A 114 10.58 -6.98 -17.37
N HIS A 115 10.91 -5.69 -17.29
CA HIS A 115 12.30 -5.24 -17.17
C HIS A 115 12.79 -5.30 -15.73
N GLN A 116 14.04 -5.72 -15.53
CA GLN A 116 14.67 -5.81 -14.21
C GLN A 116 14.68 -4.44 -13.49
N ASP A 117 14.86 -3.35 -14.23
CA ASP A 117 14.86 -1.98 -13.68
C ASP A 117 13.50 -1.61 -13.07
N GLN A 118 12.40 -2.05 -13.66
CA GLN A 118 11.05 -1.81 -13.13
C GLN A 118 10.84 -2.58 -11.84
N VAL A 119 11.31 -3.83 -11.78
CA VAL A 119 11.27 -4.65 -10.56
C VAL A 119 12.08 -3.96 -9.45
N GLN A 120 13.30 -3.51 -9.76
CA GLN A 120 14.16 -2.83 -8.79
C GLN A 120 13.56 -1.50 -8.32
N ALA A 121 12.94 -0.73 -9.21
CA ALA A 121 12.30 0.54 -8.85
C ALA A 121 11.07 0.36 -7.93
N ILE A 122 10.36 -0.77 -8.03
CA ILE A 122 9.25 -1.09 -7.11
C ILE A 122 9.81 -1.63 -5.80
N ASP A 123 10.81 -2.52 -5.85
CA ASP A 123 11.51 -3.05 -4.67
C ASP A 123 12.10 -1.93 -3.80
N ASN A 124 12.71 -0.92 -4.43
CA ASN A 124 13.21 0.28 -3.74
C ASN A 124 12.08 1.09 -3.11
N ALA A 125 10.92 1.18 -3.74
CA ALA A 125 9.77 1.89 -3.18
C ALA A 125 9.17 1.15 -1.97
N ILE A 126 9.10 -0.18 -2.03
CA ILE A 126 8.69 -1.04 -0.91
C ILE A 126 9.66 -0.86 0.27
N ALA A 127 10.97 -0.92 0.02
CA ALA A 127 11.99 -0.76 1.06
C ALA A 127 12.03 0.66 1.64
N GLY A 128 11.86 1.68 0.78
CA GLY A 128 11.91 3.09 1.17
C GLY A 128 10.67 3.58 1.91
N TRP A 129 9.52 2.93 1.74
CA TRP A 129 8.23 3.42 2.27
C TRP A 129 8.28 3.70 3.78
N ALA A 130 8.82 2.76 4.58
CA ALA A 130 8.89 2.93 6.02
C ALA A 130 9.89 4.03 6.44
N HIS A 131 10.92 4.29 5.64
CA HIS A 131 11.88 5.37 5.90
C HIS A 131 11.30 6.75 5.62
N HIS A 132 10.19 6.84 4.90
CA HIS A 132 9.50 8.10 4.63
C HIS A 132 8.40 8.42 5.65
N LEU A 133 8.24 7.60 6.69
CA LEU A 133 7.34 7.87 7.81
C LEU A 133 7.98 8.90 8.75
N PRO A 134 7.24 9.91 9.22
CA PRO A 134 7.71 10.82 10.24
C PRO A 134 7.86 10.07 11.58
N PRO A 135 8.67 10.58 12.53
CA PRO A 135 8.87 9.94 13.83
C PRO A 135 7.56 9.61 14.57
N ALA A 136 6.55 10.47 14.46
CA ALA A 136 5.23 10.27 15.07
C ALA A 136 4.44 9.08 14.50
N LYS A 137 4.87 8.51 13.36
CA LYS A 137 4.25 7.35 12.69
C LYS A 137 5.27 6.23 12.45
N ALA A 138 6.39 6.26 13.17
CA ALA A 138 7.40 5.22 13.10
C ALA A 138 6.93 3.90 13.73
N ASP A 139 5.97 3.98 14.66
CA ASP A 139 5.31 2.83 15.29
C ASP A 139 3.81 2.86 14.98
N ILE A 140 3.22 1.67 15.00
CA ILE A 140 1.78 1.44 14.81
C ILE A 140 1.01 1.81 16.08
N ILE A 141 1.65 1.68 17.23
CA ILE A 141 1.11 2.13 18.51
C ILE A 141 1.52 3.59 18.69
N ASP A 142 0.53 4.45 18.87
CA ASP A 142 0.77 5.87 19.09
C ASP A 142 1.31 6.16 20.50
N THR A 143 1.62 7.42 20.77
CA THR A 143 2.16 7.86 22.06
C THR A 143 1.21 7.65 23.24
N PHE A 144 -0.08 7.41 22.99
CA PHE A 144 -1.11 7.18 23.99
C PHE A 144 -1.40 5.69 24.21
N GLY A 145 -0.75 4.80 23.45
CA GLY A 145 -0.95 3.36 23.52
C GLY A 145 -2.10 2.85 22.64
N GLU A 146 -2.69 3.71 21.82
CA GLU A 146 -3.73 3.34 20.86
C GLU A 146 -3.11 2.88 19.55
N VAL A 147 -3.77 1.94 18.89
CA VAL A 147 -3.29 1.39 17.61
C VAL A 147 -3.80 2.27 16.48
N ASP A 148 -2.91 2.82 15.66
CA ASP A 148 -3.28 3.47 14.42
C ASP A 148 -3.64 2.40 13.37
N GLU A 149 -4.93 2.07 13.26
CA GLU A 149 -5.39 0.98 12.40
C GLU A 149 -5.15 1.26 10.91
N ILE A 150 -5.14 2.53 10.52
CA ILE A 150 -4.91 2.96 9.14
C ILE A 150 -3.45 2.77 8.77
N LEU A 151 -2.53 3.13 9.68
CA LEU A 151 -1.10 2.91 9.50
C LEU A 151 -0.74 1.42 9.56
N PHE A 152 -1.39 0.67 10.45
CA PHE A 152 -1.31 -0.79 10.48
C PHE A 152 -1.70 -1.41 9.14
N GLN A 153 -2.84 -1.00 8.56
CA GLN A 153 -3.25 -1.44 7.24
C GLN A 153 -2.24 -1.06 6.15
N ALA A 154 -1.64 0.12 6.24
CA ALA A 154 -0.60 0.55 5.30
C ALA A 154 0.61 -0.39 5.32
N HIS A 155 1.09 -0.75 6.51
CA HIS A 155 2.16 -1.74 6.68
C HIS A 155 1.79 -3.09 6.07
N MET A 156 0.56 -3.57 6.31
CA MET A 156 0.07 -4.82 5.73
C MET A 156 0.05 -4.78 4.19
N ILE A 157 -0.39 -3.67 3.59
CA ILE A 157 -0.37 -3.49 2.14
C ILE A 157 1.06 -3.55 1.58
N ILE A 158 2.04 -2.96 2.27
CA ILE A 158 3.46 -3.04 1.89
C ILE A 158 3.98 -4.48 1.95
N GLN A 159 3.62 -5.24 3.00
CA GLN A 159 3.99 -6.66 3.07
C GLN A 159 3.36 -7.46 1.93
N TYR A 160 2.09 -7.20 1.59
CA TYR A 160 1.45 -7.84 0.44
C TYR A 160 2.10 -7.45 -0.89
N ALA A 161 2.48 -6.17 -1.07
CA ALA A 161 3.18 -5.72 -2.26
C ALA A 161 4.53 -6.44 -2.42
N SER A 162 5.29 -6.59 -1.33
CA SER A 162 6.54 -7.36 -1.29
C SER A 162 6.30 -8.84 -1.65
N LEU A 163 5.28 -9.46 -1.04
CA LEU A 163 4.93 -10.84 -1.35
C LEU A 163 4.58 -11.03 -2.82
N PHE A 164 3.72 -10.19 -3.39
CA PHE A 164 3.34 -10.29 -4.80
C PHE A 164 4.48 -9.94 -5.77
N LEU A 165 5.43 -9.10 -5.37
CA LEU A 165 6.60 -8.80 -6.20
C LEU A 165 7.61 -9.96 -6.20
N HIS A 166 7.91 -10.53 -5.03
CA HIS A 166 9.01 -11.48 -4.91
C HIS A 166 8.58 -12.94 -5.01
N PHE A 167 7.41 -13.33 -4.50
CA PHE A 167 6.99 -14.73 -4.46
C PHE A 167 6.95 -15.39 -5.85
N PRO A 168 6.35 -14.79 -6.90
CA PRO A 168 6.33 -15.43 -8.23
C PRO A 168 7.70 -15.50 -8.92
N ARG A 169 8.69 -14.75 -8.44
CA ARG A 169 10.06 -14.71 -8.96
C ARG A 169 11.03 -15.58 -8.15
N SER A 170 10.52 -16.21 -7.10
CA SER A 170 11.29 -17.09 -6.22
C SER A 170 11.26 -18.54 -6.71
N ASN A 171 12.18 -19.34 -6.21
CA ASN A 171 12.17 -20.80 -6.39
C ASN A 171 11.23 -21.53 -5.39
N LEU A 172 10.41 -20.82 -4.61
CA LEU A 172 9.50 -21.40 -3.62
C LEU A 172 8.37 -22.24 -4.26
N LEU A 173 8.11 -22.05 -5.55
CA LEU A 173 7.03 -22.71 -6.31
C LEU A 173 7.43 -24.05 -6.96
N SER A 174 8.53 -24.69 -6.53
CA SER A 174 9.09 -25.86 -7.22
C SER A 174 8.25 -27.14 -7.19
N THR A 175 7.01 -27.12 -6.67
CA THR A 175 6.08 -28.27 -6.65
C THR A 175 4.68 -27.91 -7.17
N LEU A 176 4.20 -28.72 -8.13
CA LEU A 176 2.92 -28.59 -8.85
C LEU A 176 1.66 -28.53 -7.97
N ALA A 177 1.73 -29.01 -6.72
CA ALA A 177 0.61 -28.96 -5.76
C ALA A 177 0.47 -27.60 -5.06
N ALA A 178 1.55 -26.81 -4.95
CA ALA A 178 1.54 -25.50 -4.29
C ALA A 178 0.95 -24.40 -5.19
N THR A 179 0.96 -24.59 -6.52
CA THR A 179 0.44 -23.60 -7.49
C THR A 179 -1.09 -23.55 -7.54
N ALA A 180 -1.78 -24.64 -7.18
CA ALA A 180 -3.23 -24.77 -7.33
C ALA A 180 -4.06 -24.12 -6.20
N ASN A 181 -3.46 -23.89 -5.02
CA ASN A 181 -4.19 -23.47 -3.80
C ASN A 181 -3.83 -22.07 -3.27
N ILE A 182 -2.96 -21.32 -3.97
CA ILE A 182 -2.60 -19.96 -3.54
C ILE A 182 -3.50 -18.97 -4.26
N ALA A 183 -4.19 -18.12 -3.51
CA ALA A 183 -4.84 -16.91 -4.04
C ALA A 183 -3.76 -16.09 -4.77
N GLY A 184 -3.75 -16.12 -6.11
CA GLY A 184 -2.62 -15.59 -6.87
C GLY A 184 -1.71 -16.60 -7.58
N GLY A 185 -2.06 -17.88 -7.80
CA GLY A 185 -1.21 -18.89 -8.48
C GLY A 185 -0.89 -18.63 -9.97
N GLN A 186 0.30 -18.10 -10.31
CA GLN A 186 0.68 -17.64 -11.67
C GLN A 186 0.95 -18.77 -12.67
N ARG A 187 0.76 -18.43 -13.96
CA ARG A 187 1.16 -19.20 -15.14
C ARG A 187 2.64 -19.55 -15.03
N ASP A 188 3.03 -20.71 -15.56
CA ASP A 188 4.40 -21.23 -15.58
C ASP A 188 5.40 -20.21 -16.16
N ILE A 189 5.96 -19.35 -15.31
CA ILE A 189 7.16 -18.58 -15.66
C ILE A 189 8.33 -19.50 -15.34
N HIS A 190 8.68 -20.36 -16.30
CA HIS A 190 9.85 -21.22 -16.19
C HIS A 190 11.13 -20.37 -16.32
N VAL A 191 11.51 -19.69 -15.24
CA VAL A 191 12.78 -18.95 -15.15
C VAL A 191 13.87 -19.93 -14.69
N SER A 192 14.94 -20.06 -15.46
CA SER A 192 16.11 -20.86 -15.08
C SER A 192 16.67 -20.45 -13.71
N PRO A 193 17.10 -21.41 -12.87
CA PRO A 193 17.61 -21.10 -11.54
C PRO A 193 18.80 -20.15 -11.61
N SER A 194 18.69 -19.01 -10.94
CA SER A 194 19.71 -17.96 -10.90
C SER A 194 19.85 -17.43 -9.47
N SER A 195 20.99 -16.80 -9.16
CA SER A 195 21.27 -16.22 -7.84
C SER A 195 20.20 -15.20 -7.40
N THR A 196 19.51 -14.57 -8.35
CA THR A 196 18.46 -13.58 -8.06
C THR A 196 17.19 -14.22 -7.52
N GLN A 197 16.83 -15.44 -7.94
CA GLN A 197 15.65 -16.16 -7.43
C GLN A 197 15.74 -16.44 -5.93
N HIS A 198 16.94 -16.75 -5.43
CA HIS A 198 17.16 -16.94 -4.00
C HIS A 198 16.91 -15.64 -3.22
N THR A 199 17.36 -14.49 -3.74
CA THR A 199 17.07 -13.19 -3.13
C THR A 199 15.58 -12.93 -3.07
N HIS A 200 14.84 -13.22 -4.13
CA HIS A 200 13.38 -13.14 -4.15
C HIS A 200 12.72 -14.08 -3.11
N ALA A 201 13.23 -15.31 -2.95
CA ALA A 201 12.73 -16.24 -1.95
C ALA A 201 12.88 -15.71 -0.52
N ILE A 202 14.05 -15.16 -0.18
CA ILE A 202 14.29 -14.54 1.14
C ILE A 202 13.30 -13.40 1.36
N LYS A 203 13.17 -12.47 0.41
CA LYS A 203 12.28 -11.31 0.55
C LYS A 203 10.81 -11.70 0.70
N ALA A 204 10.35 -12.68 -0.07
CA ALA A 204 8.99 -13.21 0.06
C ALA A 204 8.75 -13.84 1.44
N MET A 205 9.73 -14.59 1.96
CA MET A 205 9.65 -15.21 3.28
C MET A 205 9.67 -14.15 4.40
N GLU A 206 10.56 -13.16 4.36
CA GLU A 206 10.58 -12.06 5.32
C GLU A 206 9.25 -11.30 5.33
N ALA A 207 8.71 -10.97 4.15
CA ALA A 207 7.43 -10.26 4.04
C ALA A 207 6.23 -11.03 4.61
N SER A 208 6.31 -12.35 4.63
CA SER A 208 5.26 -13.18 5.23
C SER A 208 5.27 -13.14 6.77
N LYS A 209 6.44 -12.98 7.42
CA LYS A 209 6.55 -13.11 8.88
C LYS A 209 5.67 -12.13 9.67
N PRO A 210 5.58 -10.83 9.33
CA PRO A 210 4.68 -9.90 10.01
C PRO A 210 3.21 -10.28 9.81
N VAL A 211 2.84 -10.69 8.60
CA VAL A 211 1.48 -11.15 8.26
C VAL A 211 1.09 -12.36 9.12
N TRP A 212 1.99 -13.32 9.31
CA TRP A 212 1.77 -14.48 10.18
C TRP A 212 1.73 -14.09 11.67
N GLY A 213 2.64 -13.23 12.14
CA GLY A 213 2.68 -12.79 13.54
C GLY A 213 1.40 -12.08 13.99
N ILE A 214 0.78 -11.35 13.06
CA ILE A 214 -0.50 -10.64 13.25
C ILE A 214 -1.69 -11.62 13.30
N ILE A 215 -1.73 -12.62 12.41
CA ILE A 215 -2.85 -13.58 12.33
C ILE A 215 -2.85 -14.54 13.53
N PHE A 216 -1.67 -14.89 14.06
CA PHE A 216 -1.53 -15.89 15.13
C PHE A 216 -1.20 -15.30 16.51
N GLY A 217 -1.15 -13.97 16.64
CA GLY A 217 -0.99 -13.30 17.94
C GLY A 217 0.27 -13.70 18.70
N ILE A 218 1.39 -13.93 18.01
CA ILE A 218 2.67 -14.21 18.68
C ILE A 218 3.39 -12.86 18.86
N PRO A 219 3.51 -12.34 20.09
CA PRO A 219 4.27 -11.12 20.33
C PRO A 219 5.72 -11.35 19.92
N GLN A 220 6.32 -10.43 19.16
CA GLN A 220 7.75 -10.49 18.79
C GLN A 220 8.71 -10.24 19.97
N TYR A 221 8.26 -10.41 21.21
CA TYR A 221 9.11 -10.37 22.38
C TYR A 221 9.67 -11.76 22.66
N TYR A 222 10.68 -12.19 21.90
CA TYR A 222 11.78 -13.04 22.37
C TYR A 222 12.81 -13.20 21.24
N ARG A 223 13.72 -12.22 21.15
CA ARG A 223 15.10 -12.46 20.71
C ARG A 223 16.03 -11.93 21.81
N MET A 224 16.52 -12.84 22.63
CA MET A 224 17.84 -12.73 23.27
C MET A 224 18.82 -13.52 22.42
#